data_AF-A0A9P4G857-F1
#
_entry.id   AF-A0A9P4G857-F1
#
_cell.length_a   1.000
_cell.length_b   1.000
_cell.length_c   1.000
_cell.angle_alpha   90.00
_cell.angle_beta   90.00
_cell.angle_gamma   90.00
#
_symmetry.space_group_name_H-M   'P 1'
#
loop_
_entity.id
_entity.type
_entity.pdbx_description
1 polymer ?
#
loop_
_entity_poly.entity_id
_entity_poly.type
_entity_poly.pdbx_seq_one_letter_code
_entity_poly.pdbx_strand_id
1 'polypeptide(L)' 'MPVQPDDLLLSLQSSLRNALSTFGPNSSQYRNIQLMVDEHMAKTALANLTISSHGPRQQDDQKV' A
#
# COMPACT_ATOMS: atom_id res chain seq x y z
N MET A 1 -16.09 -7.63 5.62
CA MET A 1 -15.29 -6.71 6.45
C MET A 1 -15.17 -5.41 5.69
N PRO A 2 -15.46 -4.24 6.27
CA PRO A 2 -15.23 -2.97 5.61
C PRO A 2 -13.74 -2.87 5.28
N VAL A 3 -13.42 -2.50 4.04
CA VAL A 3 -12.06 -2.23 3.57
C VAL A 3 -11.57 -1.06 4.41
N GLN A 4 -10.79 -1.35 5.47
CA GLN A 4 -10.26 -0.28 6.30
C GLN A 4 -9.42 0.63 5.39
N PRO A 5 -9.64 1.95 5.41
CA PRO A 5 -8.74 2.86 4.73
C PRO A 5 -7.33 2.57 5.24
N ASP A 6 -6.37 2.53 4.32
CA ASP A 6 -4.97 2.25 4.65
C ASP A 6 -4.42 3.42 5.48
N ASP A 7 -4.63 3.38 6.80
CA ASP A 7 -4.31 4.44 7.76
C ASP A 7 -2.82 4.83 7.69
N LEU A 8 -1.97 3.86 7.34
CA LEU A 8 -0.56 4.08 7.11
C LEU A 8 -0.33 4.90 5.84
N LEU A 9 -0.93 4.52 4.70
CA LEU A 9 -0.83 5.28 3.46
C LEU A 9 -1.33 6.72 3.62
N LEU A 10 -2.47 6.91 4.29
CA LEU A 10 -3.02 8.24 4.57
C LEU A 10 -2.05 9.09 5.42
N SER A 11 -1.45 8.47 6.44
CA SER A 11 -0.45 9.13 7.30
C SER A 11 0.80 9.53 6.51
N LEU A 12 1.30 8.65 5.64
CA LEU A 12 2.47 8.92 4.80
C LEU A 12 2.19 10.03 3.79
N GLN A 13 1.02 10.04 3.15
CA GLN A 13 0.62 11.10 2.22
C GLN A 13 0.47 12.46 2.91
N SER A 14 -0.10 12.49 4.11
CA SER A 14 -0.17 13.71 4.92
C SER A 14 1.22 14.22 5.28
N SER A 15 2.12 13.33 5.72
CA SER A 15 3.52 13.64 6.00
C SER A 15 4.25 14.18 4.77
N LEU A 16 4.02 13.60 3.58
CA LEU A 16 4.60 14.04 2.32
C LEU A 16 4.18 15.47 1.96
N ARG A 17 2.90 15.78 2.09
CA ARG A 17 2.37 17.14 1.85
C ARG A 17 2.97 18.15 2.83
N ASN A 18 3.12 17.76 4.10
CA ASN A 18 3.72 18.62 5.11
C ASN A 18 5.21 18.85 4.81
N ALA A 19 5.96 17.80 4.46
CA ALA A 19 7.36 17.91 4.08
C ALA A 19 7.56 18.75 2.81
N LEU A 20 6.66 18.65 1.83
CA LEU A 20 6.67 19.50 0.64
C LEU A 20 6.51 20.97 1.01
N SER A 21 5.54 21.27 1.88
CA SER A 21 5.27 22.65 2.33
C SER A 21 6.42 23.24 3.15
N THR A 22 7.03 22.44 4.03
CA THR A 22 8.08 22.93 4.96
C THR A 22 9.48 22.96 4.33
N PHE A 23 9.87 21.93 3.57
CA PHE A 23 11.25 21.76 3.10
C PHE A 23 11.39 21.88 1.57
N GLY A 24 10.29 21.78 0.83
CA GLY A 24 10.28 21.82 -0.62
C GLY A 24 10.65 20.49 -1.30
N PRO A 25 10.43 20.40 -2.62
CA PRO A 25 10.54 19.14 -3.39
C PRO A 25 11.98 18.62 -3.55
N ASN A 26 12.98 19.48 -3.35
CA ASN A 26 14.40 19.11 -3.47
C ASN A 26 15.01 18.67 -2.13
N SER A 27 14.26 18.73 -1.03
CA SER A 27 14.75 18.30 0.28
C SER A 27 14.89 16.77 0.34
N SER A 28 15.87 16.32 1.12
CA SER A 28 16.03 14.88 1.41
C SER A 28 14.84 14.34 2.20
N GLN A 29 14.23 15.15 3.08
CA GLN A 29 13.04 14.78 3.84
C GLN A 29 11.86 14.46 2.93
N TYR A 30 11.53 15.36 1.98
CA TYR A 30 10.46 15.13 1.01
C TYR A 30 10.74 13.88 0.18
N ARG A 31 11.95 13.74 -0.38
CA ARG A 31 12.32 12.60 -1.22
C ARG A 31 12.25 11.27 -0.46
N ASN A 32 12.72 11.23 0.78
CA ASN A 32 12.66 10.02 1.59
C ASN A 32 11.22 9.60 1.88
N ILE A 33 10.34 10.55 2.22
CA ILE A 33 8.92 10.25 2.46
C ILE A 33 8.24 9.79 1.16
N GLN A 34 8.59 10.39 0.02
CA GLN A 34 8.06 9.97 -1.28
C GLN A 34 8.42 8.51 -1.58
N LEU A 35 9.69 8.12 -1.37
CA LEU A 35 10.13 6.74 -1.57
C LEU A 35 9.37 5.75 -0.67
N MET A 36 9.07 6.13 0.58
CA MET A 36 8.27 5.28 1.49
C MET A 36 6.83 5.11 1.00
N VAL A 37 6.21 6.17 0.45
CA VAL A 37 4.87 6.09 -0.15
C VAL A 37 4.90 5.16 -1.36
N ASP A 38 5.87 5.34 -2.26
CA ASP A 38 6.01 4.54 -3.49
C ASP A 38 6.24 3.06 -3.15
N GLU A 39 7.11 2.76 -2.19
CA GLU A 39 7.38 1.41 -1.72
C GLU A 39 6.12 0.75 -1.13
N HIS A 40 5.37 1.48 -0.28
CA HIS A 40 4.14 0.97 0.32
C HIS A 40 3.10 0.65 -0.74
N MET A 41 2.88 1.56 -1.70
CA MET A 41 1.94 1.33 -2.80
C MET A 41 2.35 0.13 -3.68
N ALA A 42 3.64 0.00 -3.99
CA ALA A 42 4.15 -1.13 -4.75
C ALA A 42 3.95 -2.46 -4.01
N LYS A 43 4.22 -2.51 -2.70
CA LYS A 43 3.99 -3.69 -1.85
C LYS A 43 2.52 -4.05 -1.78
N THR A 44 1.64 -3.07 -1.59
CA THR A 44 0.19 -3.30 -1.53
C THR A 44 -0.35 -3.80 -2.88
N ALA A 45 0.11 -3.23 -4.00
CA ALA A 45 -0.25 -3.72 -5.33
C ALA A 45 0.21 -5.16 -5.54
N LEU A 46 1.45 -5.49 -5.16
CA LEU A 46 1.99 -6.85 -5.26
C LEU A 46 1.22 -7.85 -4.37
N ALA A 47 0.86 -7.46 -3.15
CA ALA A 47 0.06 -8.27 -2.25
C ALA A 47 -1.33 -8.56 -2.84
N ASN A 48 -1.97 -7.55 -3.42
CA ASN A 48 -3.26 -7.70 -4.09
C ASN A 48 -3.18 -8.64 -5.30
N LEU A 49 -2.12 -8.54 -6.12
CA LEU A 49 -1.88 -9.46 -7.24
C LEU A 49 -1.66 -10.90 -6.77
N THR A 50 -0.94 -11.09 -5.67
CA THR A 50 -0.66 -12.42 -5.10
C THR A 50 -1.94 -13.06 -4.54
N ILE A 51 -2.77 -12.29 -3.86
CA ILE A 51 -4.07 -12.73 -3.35
C ILE A 51 -5.02 -13.13 -4.48
N SER A 52 -5.07 -12.36 -5.58
CA SER A 52 -5.90 -12.71 -6.74
C SER A 52 -5.42 -13.97 -7.49
N SER A 53 -4.16 -14.38 -7.32
CA SER A 53 -3.59 -15.57 -7.96
C SER A 53 -3.90 -16.88 -7.23
N HIS A 54 -4.56 -16.86 -6.07
CA HIS A 54 -4.99 -18.05 -5.33
C HIS A 54 -6.51 -18.09 -5.24
N GLY A 55 -7.15 -18.48 -6.34
CA GLY A 55 -8.58 -18.80 -6.35
C GLY A 55 -8.92 -19.92 -5.35
N PRO A 56 -10.17 -19.97 -4.85
CA PRO A 56 -10.59 -21.00 -3.91
C PRO A 56 -10.38 -22.38 -4.54
N ARG A 57 -9.53 -23.20 -3.91
CA ARG A 57 -9.50 -24.64 -4.16
C ARG A 57 -10.83 -25.19 -3.64
N GLN A 58 -11.79 -25.30 -4.55
CA GLN A 58 -13.00 -26.07 -4.40
C GLN A 58 -12.58 -27.53 -4.16
N GLN A 59 -12.56 -27.93 -2.89
CA GLN A 59 -12.39 -29.31 -2.47
C GLN A 59 -13.73 -30.00 -2.75
N ASP A 60 -13.91 -30.43 -3.99
CA ASP A 60 -14.88 -31.47 -4.34
C ASP A 60 -14.39 -32.78 -3.71
N ASP A 61 -14.61 -32.97 -2.41
CA ASP A 61 -14.53 -34.29 -1.81
C ASP A 61 -15.88 -35.00 -1.99
N GLN A 62 -15.80 -35.91 -2.95
CA GLN A 62 -16.84 -36.67 -3.59
C GLN A 62 -17.57 -37.58 -2.62
N LYS A 63 -18.90 -37.40 -2.57
CA LYS A 63 -19.87 -38.36 -2.03
C LYS A 63 -19.85 -39.63 -2.90
N VAL A 64 -19.33 -40.76 -2.40
CA VAL A 64 -19.84 -42.15 -2.65
C VAL A 64 -19.53 -43.04 -1.46
#